data_AF-A0A8T7FYP2-F1
#
_entry.id   AF-A0A8T7FYP2-F1
#
_cell.length_a   1.000
_cell.length_b   1.000
_cell.length_c   1.000
_cell.angle_alpha   90.00
_cell.angle_beta   90.00
_cell.angle_gamma   90.00
#
_symmetry.space_group_name_H-M   'P 1'
#
loop_
_entity.id
_entity.type
_entity.pdbx_description
1 polymer ?
#
loop_
_entity_poly.entity_id
_entity_poly.type
_entity_poly.pdbx_seq_one_letter_code
_entity_poly.pdbx_strand_id
1 'polypeptide(L)'
;MAIVTAETFVQAPLKFAYRAFTNSTSLREWLCDTATVEPHPRGRMYLWWRGDFYSSGHYLALEENQCVKFRWYSSIDPAPTEVTVTFTEKDGGVNVRMDHEVPDDESWKKMAVGFRENWESSLRNLKSVLETGVDLRIAERPMLGIAPGDFTAEQAAALGVPVREGIRIDGTVDGMGAQRAGLQRDDVLVGMAGKPITSDFNSLPIALEGKRGGDVVEVVFYRGAEKKTVNMELSKRPMPDVPFDPVQLAKQARELIEPALAELEKCFEGYTDEQAMQRPDPREWSALEIVAHLVHGERFNTHYLASLIDGYELITDGFGTNITAQAEATVKVNPSIKLMLTELRRSVEEVFAFTALIPPEFVANKGSYHRYGFNLLQPDLHIGAHTQQIKDALAAAKR
;
A
#
# COMPACT_ATOMS: atom_id res chain seq x y z
N MET A 1 -11.31 24.86 -26.98
CA MET A 1 -10.73 24.11 -25.84
C MET A 1 -11.01 24.88 -24.58
N ALA A 2 -11.54 24.22 -23.56
CA ALA A 2 -11.63 24.77 -22.21
C ALA A 2 -10.36 24.36 -21.42
N ILE A 3 -9.95 25.20 -20.46
CA ILE A 3 -8.78 24.91 -19.61
C ILE A 3 -9.26 24.70 -18.18
N VAL A 4 -8.92 23.54 -17.62
CA VAL A 4 -9.07 23.26 -16.19
C VAL A 4 -7.71 23.48 -15.52
N THR A 5 -7.61 24.55 -14.75
CA THR A 5 -6.39 24.89 -14.00
C THR A 5 -6.49 24.40 -12.56
N ALA A 6 -5.39 23.83 -12.04
CA ALA A 6 -5.15 23.58 -10.62
C ALA A 6 -3.68 23.87 -10.30
N GLU A 7 -3.39 24.33 -9.09
CA GLU A 7 -2.01 24.61 -8.67
C GLU A 7 -1.78 24.29 -7.19
N THR A 8 -0.52 24.03 -6.84
CA THR A 8 -0.10 23.85 -5.45
C THR A 8 1.32 24.35 -5.25
N PHE A 9 1.59 24.90 -4.07
CA PHE A 9 2.93 25.26 -3.65
C PHE A 9 3.54 24.12 -2.81
N VAL A 10 4.75 23.70 -3.15
CA VAL A 10 5.48 22.64 -2.44
C VAL A 10 6.84 23.13 -1.93
N GLN A 11 7.14 22.83 -0.67
CA GLN A 11 8.45 23.06 -0.07
C GLN A 11 9.40 21.89 -0.38
N ALA A 12 9.83 21.79 -1.63
CA ALA A 12 10.75 20.76 -2.11
C ALA A 12 11.68 21.30 -3.21
N PRO A 13 12.88 20.70 -3.40
CA PRO A 13 13.74 21.04 -4.52
C PRO A 13 13.05 20.89 -5.88
N LEU A 14 13.29 21.85 -6.78
CA LEU A 14 12.71 21.91 -8.14
C LEU A 14 12.83 20.60 -8.92
N LYS A 15 14.00 19.95 -8.85
CA LYS A 15 14.24 18.66 -9.51
C LYS A 15 13.26 17.56 -9.11
N PHE A 16 12.77 17.54 -7.87
CA PHE A 16 11.83 16.52 -7.41
C PHE A 16 10.39 16.84 -7.83
N ALA A 17 10.02 18.13 -7.89
CA ALA A 17 8.76 18.54 -8.48
C ALA A 17 8.70 18.16 -9.97
N TYR A 18 9.78 18.40 -10.73
CA TYR A 18 9.88 17.96 -12.13
C TYR A 18 9.90 16.44 -12.28
N ARG A 19 10.68 15.74 -11.44
CA ARG A 19 10.75 14.26 -11.42
C ARG A 19 9.37 13.62 -11.18
N ALA A 20 8.51 14.26 -10.39
CA ALA A 20 7.17 13.76 -10.09
C ALA A 20 6.28 13.53 -11.33
N PHE A 21 6.60 14.17 -12.45
CA PHE A 21 5.89 14.05 -13.72
C PHE A 21 6.69 13.33 -14.82
N THR A 22 7.93 12.91 -14.54
CA THR A 22 8.86 12.39 -15.54
C THR A 22 9.49 11.05 -15.17
N ASN A 23 9.13 10.49 -14.01
CA ASN A 23 9.60 9.17 -13.60
C ASN A 23 8.45 8.28 -13.12
N SER A 24 8.47 7.02 -13.59
CA SER A 24 7.46 6.00 -13.29
C SER A 24 7.26 5.78 -11.79
N THR A 25 8.35 5.68 -11.02
CA THR A 25 8.28 5.50 -9.57
C THR A 25 7.62 6.68 -8.88
N SER A 26 7.94 7.93 -9.24
CA SER A 26 7.29 9.07 -8.58
C SER A 26 5.83 9.25 -8.99
N LEU A 27 5.45 8.98 -10.23
CA LEU A 27 4.04 8.98 -10.63
C LEU A 27 3.20 7.97 -9.81
N ARG A 28 3.81 6.84 -9.42
CA ARG A 28 3.19 5.85 -8.53
C ARG A 28 3.09 6.31 -7.08
N GLU A 29 3.92 7.25 -6.64
CA GLU A 29 3.94 7.74 -5.26
C GLU A 29 2.83 8.74 -4.98
N TRP A 30 2.41 9.54 -5.97
CA TRP A 30 1.43 10.60 -5.73
C TRP A 30 0.16 10.51 -6.58
N LEU A 31 0.27 10.04 -7.84
CA LEU A 31 -0.82 10.17 -8.82
C LEU A 31 -1.62 8.88 -8.97
N CYS A 32 -0.96 7.78 -9.32
CA CYS A 32 -1.59 6.53 -9.75
C CYS A 32 -1.00 5.31 -9.02
N ASP A 33 -1.57 4.11 -9.20
CA ASP A 33 -1.09 2.89 -8.57
C ASP A 33 0.00 2.20 -9.39
N THR A 34 -0.05 2.36 -10.72
CA THR A 34 0.96 1.84 -11.67
C THR A 34 1.26 2.87 -12.74
N ALA A 35 2.54 3.02 -13.11
CA ALA A 35 2.97 3.90 -14.18
C ALA A 35 4.14 3.30 -14.97
N THR A 36 4.14 3.44 -16.30
CA THR A 36 5.34 3.29 -17.13
C THR A 36 5.47 4.51 -18.03
N VAL A 37 6.63 5.17 -18.01
CA VAL A 37 6.88 6.38 -18.79
C VAL A 37 8.27 6.43 -19.41
N GLU A 38 8.38 7.12 -20.54
CA GLU A 38 9.64 7.48 -21.21
C GLU A 38 9.69 9.01 -21.39
N PRO A 39 10.39 9.77 -20.53
CA PRO A 39 10.29 11.23 -20.46
C PRO A 39 11.10 11.94 -21.56
N HIS A 40 10.69 11.79 -22.80
CA HIS A 40 11.18 12.55 -23.96
C HIS A 40 10.01 12.81 -24.93
N PRO A 41 10.11 13.78 -25.85
CA PRO A 41 9.06 13.99 -26.86
C PRO A 41 8.71 12.69 -27.62
N ARG A 42 7.42 12.39 -27.71
CA ARG A 42 6.81 11.13 -28.21
C ARG A 42 7.07 9.88 -27.37
N GLY A 43 7.79 9.98 -26.26
CA GLY A 43 7.98 8.87 -25.33
C GLY A 43 6.66 8.49 -24.66
N ARG A 44 6.44 7.19 -24.47
CA ARG A 44 5.13 6.67 -24.05
C ARG A 44 4.81 7.02 -22.60
N MET A 45 3.53 6.96 -22.29
CA MET A 45 2.99 7.03 -20.93
C MET A 45 1.85 6.03 -20.80
N TYR A 46 1.85 5.28 -19.71
CA TYR A 46 0.72 4.45 -19.27
C TYR A 46 0.56 4.59 -17.77
N LEU A 47 -0.64 4.93 -17.33
CA LEU A 47 -1.00 5.15 -15.93
C LEU A 47 -2.26 4.33 -15.60
N TRP A 48 -2.28 3.70 -14.44
CA TRP A 48 -3.40 2.89 -13.99
C TRP A 48 -3.68 3.15 -12.51
N TRP A 49 -4.96 3.32 -12.19
CA TRP A 49 -5.49 3.48 -10.83
C TRP A 49 -6.27 2.24 -10.43
N ARG A 50 -6.48 2.06 -9.12
CA ARG A 50 -7.24 0.95 -8.56
C ARG A 50 -8.58 0.74 -9.28
N GLY A 51 -8.83 -0.49 -9.70
CA GLY A 51 -9.98 -0.86 -10.52
C GLY A 51 -9.62 -0.93 -12.00
N ASP A 52 -10.56 -0.66 -12.90
CA ASP A 52 -10.37 -0.80 -14.35
C ASP A 52 -10.07 0.55 -15.06
N PHE A 53 -9.86 1.63 -14.29
CA PHE A 53 -9.59 2.95 -14.84
C PHE A 53 -8.11 3.17 -15.14
N TYR A 54 -7.79 3.40 -16.41
CA TYR A 54 -6.42 3.65 -16.89
C TYR A 54 -6.38 4.78 -17.90
N SER A 55 -5.19 5.33 -18.12
CA SER A 55 -4.90 6.31 -19.15
C SER A 55 -3.60 6.00 -19.86
N SER A 56 -3.55 6.28 -21.16
CA SER A 56 -2.37 6.05 -22.00
C SER A 56 -2.12 7.24 -22.91
N GLY A 57 -0.86 7.49 -23.26
CA GLY A 57 -0.47 8.70 -23.93
C GLY A 57 1.01 8.78 -24.27
N HIS A 58 1.47 10.00 -24.51
CA HIS A 58 2.88 10.30 -24.73
C HIS A 58 3.19 11.75 -24.37
N TYR A 59 4.46 12.02 -24.09
CA TYR A 59 4.94 13.39 -23.88
C TYR A 59 4.99 14.15 -25.20
N LEU A 60 4.59 15.43 -25.16
CA LEU A 60 4.65 16.34 -26.29
C LEU A 60 5.91 17.22 -26.23
N ALA A 61 6.22 17.74 -25.04
CA ALA A 61 7.39 18.58 -24.81
C ALA A 61 7.85 18.44 -23.36
N LEU A 62 9.17 18.51 -23.14
CA LEU A 62 9.77 18.57 -21.82
C LEU A 62 10.88 19.61 -21.84
N GLU A 63 10.80 20.58 -20.95
CA GLU A 63 11.86 21.53 -20.66
C GLU A 63 12.27 21.29 -19.21
N GLU A 64 13.48 20.77 -19.03
CA GLU A 64 13.94 20.31 -17.73
C GLU A 64 13.74 21.38 -16.66
N ASN A 65 13.09 20.99 -15.56
CA ASN A 65 12.79 21.85 -14.41
C ASN A 65 11.90 23.07 -14.70
N GLN A 66 11.27 23.16 -15.87
CA GLN A 66 10.43 24.30 -16.27
C GLN A 66 9.03 23.86 -16.69
N CYS A 67 8.93 22.87 -17.58
CA CYS A 67 7.67 22.48 -18.19
C CYS A 67 7.63 21.00 -18.58
N VAL A 68 6.49 20.36 -18.36
CA VAL A 68 6.17 19.03 -18.92
C VAL A 68 4.81 19.13 -19.59
N LYS A 69 4.75 18.84 -20.90
CA LYS A 69 3.49 18.75 -21.64
C LYS A 69 3.29 17.32 -22.13
N PHE A 70 2.11 16.76 -21.89
CA PHE A 70 1.74 15.43 -22.38
C PHE A 70 0.31 15.37 -22.88
N ARG A 71 0.05 14.42 -23.75
CA ARG A 71 -1.28 14.08 -24.26
C ARG A 71 -1.63 12.68 -23.80
N TRP A 72 -2.84 12.51 -23.29
CA TRP A 72 -3.32 11.21 -22.82
C TRP A 72 -4.78 10.97 -23.19
N TYR A 73 -5.22 9.74 -22.98
CA TYR A 73 -6.55 9.26 -23.26
C TYR A 73 -6.91 8.19 -22.24
N SER A 74 -7.91 8.49 -21.40
CA SER A 74 -8.42 7.53 -20.42
C SER A 74 -9.35 6.50 -21.04
N SER A 75 -9.58 5.38 -20.34
CA SER A 75 -10.50 4.32 -20.78
C SER A 75 -11.96 4.76 -20.91
N ILE A 76 -12.31 5.92 -20.36
CA ILE A 76 -13.67 6.49 -20.40
C ILE A 76 -13.76 7.82 -21.15
N ASP A 77 -12.64 8.39 -21.58
CA ASP A 77 -12.62 9.68 -22.27
C ASP A 77 -13.18 9.51 -23.69
N PRO A 78 -13.96 10.47 -24.23
CA PRO A 78 -14.44 10.41 -25.60
C PRO A 78 -13.39 10.87 -26.63
N ALA A 79 -12.35 11.58 -26.20
CA ALA A 79 -11.25 12.05 -27.02
C ALA A 79 -10.01 12.31 -26.15
N PRO A 80 -8.78 12.30 -26.71
CA PRO A 80 -7.58 12.61 -25.95
C PRO A 80 -7.52 14.08 -25.54
N THR A 81 -6.93 14.34 -24.38
CA THR A 81 -6.73 15.67 -23.79
C THR A 81 -5.25 15.96 -23.55
N GLU A 82 -4.90 17.22 -23.32
CA GLU A 82 -3.53 17.65 -23.10
C GLU A 82 -3.36 18.29 -21.73
N VAL A 83 -2.27 17.98 -21.05
CA VAL A 83 -1.92 18.57 -19.76
C VAL A 83 -0.57 19.25 -19.91
N THR A 84 -0.51 20.51 -19.50
CA THR A 84 0.73 21.27 -19.36
C THR A 84 0.99 21.49 -17.88
N VAL A 85 2.17 21.09 -17.41
CA VAL A 85 2.64 21.29 -16.04
C VAL A 85 3.78 22.28 -16.08
N THR A 86 3.66 23.37 -15.32
CA THR A 86 4.69 24.41 -15.21
C THR A 86 5.22 24.46 -13.79
N PHE A 87 6.54 24.58 -13.67
CA PHE A 87 7.25 24.68 -12.40
C PHE A 87 7.85 26.08 -12.28
N THR A 88 7.64 26.74 -11.15
CA THR A 88 8.21 28.06 -10.89
C THR A 88 8.77 28.11 -9.48
N GLU A 89 10.08 28.34 -9.36
CA GLU A 89 10.69 28.55 -8.05
C GLU A 89 10.12 29.80 -7.39
N LYS A 90 9.74 29.67 -6.12
CA LYS A 90 9.19 30.75 -5.32
C LYS A 90 9.45 30.46 -3.86
N ASP A 91 9.93 31.45 -3.09
CA ASP A 91 10.07 31.37 -1.63
C ASP A 91 10.82 30.10 -1.13
N GLY A 92 11.84 29.66 -1.87
CA GLY A 92 12.62 28.44 -1.54
C GLY A 92 11.90 27.12 -1.79
N GLY A 93 10.71 27.14 -2.41
CA GLY A 93 9.95 26.00 -2.89
C GLY A 93 9.56 26.18 -4.36
N VAL A 94 8.51 25.46 -4.78
CA VAL A 94 8.07 25.40 -6.18
C VAL A 94 6.57 25.56 -6.24
N ASN A 95 6.09 26.48 -7.07
CA ASN A 95 4.70 26.46 -7.52
C ASN A 95 4.57 25.46 -8.67
N VAL A 96 3.73 24.45 -8.50
CA VAL A 96 3.39 23.45 -9.53
C VAL A 96 2.00 23.82 -10.04
N ARG A 97 1.94 24.26 -11.30
CA ARG A 97 0.69 24.61 -11.98
C ARG A 97 0.37 23.57 -13.03
N MET A 98 -0.88 23.11 -13.06
CA MET A 98 -1.41 22.20 -14.07
C MET A 98 -2.52 22.90 -14.86
N ASP A 99 -2.36 22.94 -16.18
CA ASP A 99 -3.39 23.38 -17.12
C ASP A 99 -3.80 22.19 -17.99
N HIS A 100 -5.02 21.70 -17.79
CA HIS A 100 -5.60 20.57 -18.51
C HIS A 100 -6.55 21.09 -19.60
N GLU A 101 -6.12 20.99 -20.85
CA GLU A 101 -6.85 21.39 -22.05
C GLU A 101 -7.81 20.27 -22.47
N VAL A 102 -9.12 20.58 -22.45
CA VAL A 102 -10.20 19.67 -22.84
C VAL A 102 -11.03 20.27 -23.98
N PRO A 103 -11.69 19.46 -24.82
CA PRO A 103 -12.66 19.96 -25.79
C PRO A 103 -13.75 20.82 -25.13
N ASP A 104 -14.25 21.83 -25.86
CA ASP A 104 -15.21 22.83 -25.36
C ASP A 104 -16.62 22.53 -25.88
N ASP A 105 -17.10 21.32 -25.63
CA ASP A 105 -18.46 20.89 -25.93
C ASP A 105 -19.18 20.39 -24.67
N GLU A 106 -20.51 20.24 -24.76
CA GLU A 106 -21.36 19.91 -23.60
C GLU A 106 -20.95 18.61 -22.89
N SER A 107 -20.40 17.62 -23.61
CA SER A 107 -19.97 16.37 -23.00
C SER A 107 -18.82 16.58 -21.99
N TRP A 108 -17.96 17.56 -22.25
CA TRP A 108 -16.78 17.86 -21.42
C TRP A 108 -17.05 18.83 -20.28
N LYS A 109 -18.09 19.67 -20.37
CA LYS A 109 -18.39 20.67 -19.31
C LYS A 109 -18.59 20.04 -17.93
N LYS A 110 -19.30 18.91 -17.87
CA LYS A 110 -19.50 18.17 -16.60
C LYS A 110 -18.20 17.48 -16.15
N MET A 111 -17.43 16.91 -17.09
CA MET A 111 -16.16 16.25 -16.77
C MET A 111 -15.11 17.25 -16.25
N ALA A 112 -15.10 18.47 -16.80
CA ALA A 112 -14.18 19.53 -16.41
C ALA A 112 -14.29 19.94 -14.93
N VAL A 113 -15.50 19.93 -14.36
CA VAL A 113 -15.70 20.16 -12.92
C VAL A 113 -15.05 19.04 -12.10
N GLY A 114 -15.29 17.78 -12.48
CA GLY A 114 -14.68 16.62 -11.83
C GLY A 114 -13.16 16.60 -11.96
N PHE A 115 -12.60 17.02 -13.11
CA PHE A 115 -11.15 17.13 -13.28
C PHE A 115 -10.53 18.14 -12.32
N ARG A 116 -11.19 19.26 -12.02
CA ARG A 116 -10.68 20.24 -11.06
C ARG A 116 -10.56 19.63 -9.67
N GLU A 117 -11.64 19.03 -9.17
CA GLU A 117 -11.67 18.39 -7.85
C GLU A 117 -10.64 17.26 -7.74
N ASN A 118 -10.52 16.44 -8.79
CA ASN A 118 -9.53 15.38 -8.87
C ASN A 118 -8.10 15.94 -8.85
N TRP A 119 -7.81 16.99 -9.62
CA TRP A 119 -6.49 17.61 -9.64
C TRP A 119 -6.13 18.26 -8.31
N GLU A 120 -7.07 18.96 -7.66
CA GLU A 120 -6.85 19.53 -6.33
C GLU A 120 -6.53 18.43 -5.30
N SER A 121 -7.26 17.30 -5.34
CA SER A 121 -7.00 16.15 -4.47
C SER A 121 -5.63 15.50 -4.75
N SER A 122 -5.27 15.29 -6.03
CA SER A 122 -3.99 14.70 -6.42
C SER A 122 -2.82 15.64 -6.11
N LEU A 123 -2.95 16.95 -6.32
CA LEU A 123 -1.92 17.94 -5.98
C LEU A 123 -1.73 18.10 -4.47
N ARG A 124 -2.78 17.89 -3.67
CA ARG A 124 -2.65 17.75 -2.21
C ARG A 124 -1.78 16.56 -1.84
N ASN A 125 -1.95 15.43 -2.54
CA ASN A 125 -1.10 14.26 -2.32
C ASN A 125 0.35 14.49 -2.78
N LEU A 126 0.54 15.11 -3.95
CA LEU A 126 1.85 15.51 -4.45
C LEU A 126 2.61 16.36 -3.41
N LYS A 127 1.93 17.36 -2.84
CA LYS A 127 2.50 18.20 -1.78
C LYS A 127 2.95 17.36 -0.59
N SER A 128 2.10 16.47 -0.09
CA SER A 128 2.44 15.59 1.03
C SER A 128 3.65 14.71 0.73
N VAL A 129 3.68 14.06 -0.44
CA VAL A 129 4.78 13.19 -0.86
C VAL A 129 6.10 13.97 -0.98
N LEU A 130 6.07 15.16 -1.60
CA LEU A 130 7.27 15.98 -1.78
C LEU A 130 7.77 16.63 -0.48
N GLU A 131 6.88 17.00 0.43
CA GLU A 131 7.25 17.69 1.68
C GLU A 131 7.55 16.73 2.83
N THR A 132 6.88 15.58 2.89
CA THR A 132 6.92 14.65 4.04
C THR A 132 7.24 13.20 3.66
N GLY A 133 7.14 12.83 2.37
CA GLY A 133 7.24 11.45 1.90
C GLY A 133 5.96 10.62 2.08
N VAL A 134 4.96 11.14 2.82
CA VAL A 134 3.72 10.41 3.10
C VAL A 134 2.77 10.47 1.91
N ASP A 135 2.39 9.30 1.41
CA ASP A 135 1.29 9.14 0.45
C ASP A 135 -0.06 9.14 1.20
N LEU A 136 -0.84 10.21 1.02
CA LEU A 136 -2.15 10.40 1.63
C LEU A 136 -3.17 9.37 1.16
N ARG A 137 -3.00 8.77 -0.04
CA ARG A 137 -3.89 7.70 -0.52
C ARG A 137 -3.79 6.45 0.35
N ILE A 138 -2.64 6.26 1.01
CA ILE A 138 -2.41 5.20 1.99
C ILE A 138 -2.76 5.69 3.39
N ALA A 139 -2.21 6.83 3.82
CA ALA A 139 -2.33 7.32 5.20
C ALA A 139 -3.76 7.71 5.58
N GLU A 140 -4.52 8.29 4.65
CA GLU A 140 -5.91 8.69 4.87
C GLU A 140 -6.92 7.65 4.40
N ARG A 141 -6.47 6.44 4.04
CA ARG A 141 -7.39 5.35 3.71
C ARG A 141 -8.33 5.11 4.91
N PRO A 142 -9.66 5.11 4.70
CA PRO A 142 -10.60 4.95 5.79
C PRO A 142 -10.53 3.53 6.37
N MET A 143 -10.41 3.45 7.69
CA MET A 143 -10.35 2.19 8.45
C MET A 143 -11.50 2.15 9.45
N LEU A 144 -12.31 1.09 9.37
CA LEU A 144 -13.40 0.85 10.33
C LEU A 144 -12.85 0.37 11.68
N GLY A 145 -11.87 -0.53 11.64
CA GLY A 145 -11.36 -1.24 12.82
C GLY A 145 -12.28 -2.38 13.25
N ILE A 146 -12.74 -3.20 12.30
CA ILE A 146 -13.53 -4.41 12.57
C ILE A 146 -12.81 -5.64 12.03
N ALA A 147 -12.98 -6.77 12.72
CA ALA A 147 -12.74 -8.10 12.20
C ALA A 147 -14.09 -8.65 11.71
N PRO A 148 -14.30 -8.81 10.40
CA PRO A 148 -15.52 -9.43 9.90
C PRO A 148 -15.57 -10.91 10.30
N GLY A 149 -16.78 -11.40 10.58
CA GLY A 149 -17.05 -12.80 10.82
C GLY A 149 -18.07 -13.35 9.85
N ASP A 150 -18.12 -14.68 9.74
CA ASP A 150 -19.18 -15.38 9.01
C ASP A 150 -20.55 -14.92 9.50
N PHE A 151 -21.52 -14.81 8.60
CA PHE A 151 -22.90 -14.48 8.94
C PHE A 151 -23.86 -15.34 8.11
N THR A 152 -24.30 -16.46 8.71
CA THR A 152 -25.22 -17.42 8.09
C THR A 152 -26.64 -17.28 8.64
N ALA A 153 -27.62 -17.97 8.04
CA ALA A 153 -28.99 -17.99 8.55
C ALA A 153 -29.07 -18.57 9.98
N GLU A 154 -28.23 -19.56 10.28
CA GLU A 154 -28.12 -20.17 11.61
C GLU A 154 -27.58 -19.16 12.62
N GLN A 155 -26.56 -18.38 12.24
CA GLN A 155 -26.04 -17.31 13.10
C GLN A 155 -27.06 -16.19 13.30
N ALA A 156 -27.77 -15.78 12.24
CA ALA A 156 -28.83 -14.78 12.36
C ALA A 156 -29.92 -15.21 13.35
N ALA A 157 -30.33 -16.48 13.29
CA ALA A 157 -31.29 -17.05 14.23
C ALA A 157 -30.73 -17.14 15.67
N ALA A 158 -29.48 -17.57 15.83
CA ALA A 158 -28.82 -17.67 17.13
C ALA A 158 -28.65 -16.30 17.82
N LEU A 159 -28.34 -15.27 17.04
CA LEU A 159 -28.22 -13.89 17.52
C LEU A 159 -29.57 -13.20 17.72
N GLY A 160 -30.67 -13.76 17.19
CA GLY A 160 -32.00 -13.17 17.26
C GLY A 160 -32.15 -11.87 16.46
N VAL A 161 -31.37 -11.70 15.39
CA VAL A 161 -31.44 -10.52 14.51
C VAL A 161 -32.54 -10.71 13.45
N PRO A 162 -33.31 -9.67 13.10
CA PRO A 162 -34.43 -9.79 12.15
C PRO A 162 -33.98 -9.67 10.68
N VAL A 163 -32.69 -9.90 10.39
CA VAL A 163 -32.09 -9.77 9.06
C VAL A 163 -31.33 -11.04 8.68
N ARG A 164 -31.23 -11.29 7.38
CA ARG A 164 -30.48 -12.42 6.81
C ARG A 164 -29.25 -11.99 6.00
N GLU A 165 -29.06 -10.68 5.87
CA GLU A 165 -27.95 -10.08 5.14
C GLU A 165 -27.29 -9.01 5.99
N GLY A 166 -25.99 -8.83 5.79
CA GLY A 166 -25.16 -7.88 6.52
C GLY A 166 -23.79 -8.47 6.81
N ILE A 167 -22.99 -7.73 7.57
CA ILE A 167 -21.64 -8.16 7.98
C ILE A 167 -21.62 -8.26 9.49
N ARG A 168 -21.42 -9.46 10.02
CA ARG A 168 -21.23 -9.68 11.46
C ARG A 168 -19.83 -9.23 11.87
N ILE A 169 -19.74 -8.54 13.00
CA ILE A 169 -18.48 -8.20 13.65
C ILE A 169 -18.03 -9.37 14.53
N ASP A 170 -16.92 -10.01 14.22
CA ASP A 170 -16.30 -10.99 15.12
C ASP A 170 -15.47 -10.29 16.23
N GLY A 171 -14.93 -9.11 15.94
CA GLY A 171 -14.26 -8.28 16.93
C GLY A 171 -14.01 -6.86 16.43
N THR A 172 -13.62 -5.97 17.34
CA THR A 172 -13.16 -4.62 17.01
C THR A 172 -11.66 -4.53 17.21
N VAL A 173 -10.99 -3.69 16.43
CA VAL A 173 -9.58 -3.36 16.61
C VAL A 173 -9.45 -2.28 17.68
N ASP A 174 -8.61 -2.53 18.68
CA ASP A 174 -8.42 -1.62 19.80
C ASP A 174 -8.00 -0.22 19.36
N GLY A 175 -8.58 0.78 20.01
CA GLY A 175 -8.33 2.19 19.74
C GLY A 175 -8.86 2.69 18.40
N MET A 176 -9.55 1.88 17.57
CA MET A 176 -10.08 2.30 16.28
C MET A 176 -11.56 2.74 16.31
N GLY A 177 -12.03 3.31 15.19
CA GLY A 177 -13.35 3.91 15.03
C GLY A 177 -14.50 3.04 15.54
N ALA A 178 -14.54 1.76 15.16
CA ALA A 178 -15.59 0.84 15.57
C ALA A 178 -15.68 0.67 17.09
N GLN A 179 -14.54 0.45 17.76
CA GLN A 179 -14.50 0.33 19.22
C GLN A 179 -14.91 1.64 19.90
N ARG A 180 -14.38 2.79 19.42
CA ARG A 180 -14.72 4.11 19.97
C ARG A 180 -16.20 4.46 19.79
N ALA A 181 -16.81 3.98 18.71
CA ALA A 181 -18.25 4.14 18.44
C ALA A 181 -19.14 3.16 19.21
N GLY A 182 -18.55 2.24 19.98
CA GLY A 182 -19.27 1.28 20.81
C GLY A 182 -19.84 0.08 20.05
N LEU A 183 -19.33 -0.20 18.84
CA LEU A 183 -19.59 -1.46 18.14
C LEU A 183 -18.95 -2.62 18.91
N GLN A 184 -19.59 -3.78 18.87
CA GLN A 184 -19.24 -4.94 19.68
C GLN A 184 -19.26 -6.21 18.83
N ARG A 185 -18.68 -7.28 19.39
CA ARG A 185 -18.82 -8.62 18.84
C ARG A 185 -20.31 -8.97 18.69
N ASP A 186 -20.63 -9.61 17.58
CA ASP A 186 -21.96 -10.06 17.17
C ASP A 186 -22.95 -8.94 16.79
N ASP A 187 -22.50 -7.69 16.70
CA ASP A 187 -23.24 -6.68 15.95
C ASP A 187 -23.28 -7.06 14.46
N VAL A 188 -24.42 -6.83 13.80
CA VAL A 188 -24.59 -7.07 12.37
C VAL A 188 -24.77 -5.75 11.64
N LEU A 189 -23.76 -5.29 10.90
CA LEU A 189 -23.83 -4.07 10.08
C LEU A 189 -24.79 -4.30 8.91
N VAL A 190 -25.71 -3.35 8.74
CA VAL A 190 -26.71 -3.36 7.66
C VAL A 190 -26.76 -2.06 6.86
N GLY A 191 -26.08 -1.01 7.33
CA GLY A 191 -25.95 0.25 6.60
C GLY A 191 -24.76 1.06 7.06
N MET A 192 -24.16 1.82 6.16
CA MET A 192 -23.06 2.74 6.45
C MET A 192 -23.03 3.87 5.44
N ALA A 193 -22.82 5.11 5.90
CA ALA A 193 -22.73 6.30 5.05
C ALA A 193 -23.92 6.46 4.07
N GLY A 194 -25.13 6.09 4.52
CA GLY A 194 -26.35 6.13 3.71
C GLY A 194 -26.47 5.03 2.65
N LYS A 195 -25.52 4.09 2.58
CA LYS A 195 -25.53 2.94 1.66
C LYS A 195 -25.83 1.64 2.43
N PRO A 196 -26.55 0.67 1.85
CA PRO A 196 -26.82 -0.61 2.48
C PRO A 196 -25.55 -1.46 2.57
N ILE A 197 -25.41 -2.21 3.66
CA ILE A 197 -24.36 -3.24 3.82
C ILE A 197 -24.99 -4.61 3.70
N THR A 198 -24.44 -5.42 2.81
CA THR A 198 -24.92 -6.77 2.47
C THR A 198 -23.89 -7.81 2.86
N SER A 199 -24.21 -9.10 2.70
CA SER A 199 -23.24 -10.18 2.89
C SER A 199 -22.12 -10.20 1.85
N ASP A 200 -22.26 -9.46 0.73
CA ASP A 200 -21.13 -9.17 -0.16
C ASP A 200 -20.19 -8.15 0.51
N PHE A 201 -18.95 -8.59 0.76
CA PHE A 201 -17.89 -7.77 1.33
C PHE A 201 -17.58 -6.52 0.51
N ASN A 202 -17.88 -6.50 -0.79
CA ASN A 202 -17.72 -5.30 -1.63
C ASN A 202 -18.66 -4.16 -1.26
N SER A 203 -19.75 -4.44 -0.53
CA SER A 203 -20.65 -3.40 -0.03
C SER A 203 -19.96 -2.42 0.93
N LEU A 204 -18.93 -2.84 1.67
CA LEU A 204 -18.14 -1.95 2.55
C LEU A 204 -17.27 -0.97 1.76
N PRO A 205 -16.37 -1.40 0.83
CA PRO A 205 -15.65 -0.49 -0.05
C PRO A 205 -16.56 0.50 -0.79
N ILE A 206 -17.72 0.03 -1.29
CA ILE A 206 -18.70 0.89 -1.98
C ILE A 206 -19.26 1.92 -1.00
N ALA A 207 -19.59 1.53 0.23
CA ALA A 207 -20.06 2.44 1.27
C ALA A 207 -19.02 3.51 1.67
N LEU A 208 -17.73 3.18 1.58
CA LEU A 208 -16.61 4.07 1.91
C LEU A 208 -16.07 4.88 0.74
N GLU A 209 -16.63 4.72 -0.46
CA GLU A 209 -16.20 5.47 -1.64
C GLU A 209 -16.28 6.99 -1.40
N GLY A 210 -15.19 7.70 -1.71
CA GLY A 210 -15.06 9.14 -1.47
C GLY A 210 -14.88 9.54 0.00
N LYS A 211 -14.76 8.59 0.94
CA LYS A 211 -14.47 8.85 2.36
C LYS A 211 -12.99 8.75 2.67
N ARG A 212 -12.57 9.45 3.72
CA ARG A 212 -11.20 9.47 4.26
C ARG A 212 -11.20 9.14 5.74
N GLY A 213 -10.07 8.68 6.25
CA GLY A 213 -9.85 8.60 7.70
C GLY A 213 -9.97 10.00 8.33
N GLY A 214 -10.74 10.08 9.41
CA GLY A 214 -11.18 11.31 10.07
C GLY A 214 -12.60 11.73 9.69
N ASP A 215 -13.17 11.22 8.58
CA ASP A 215 -14.58 11.50 8.27
C ASP A 215 -15.50 10.77 9.27
N VAL A 216 -16.58 11.43 9.67
CA VAL A 216 -17.64 10.82 10.48
C VAL A 216 -18.73 10.27 9.57
N VAL A 217 -19.05 8.99 9.74
CA VAL A 217 -20.12 8.31 8.99
C VAL A 217 -21.16 7.72 9.92
N GLU A 218 -22.41 7.74 9.48
CA GLU A 218 -23.48 7.00 10.14
C GLU A 218 -23.28 5.49 9.88
N VAL A 219 -23.36 4.68 10.94
CA VAL A 219 -23.34 3.21 10.88
C VAL A 219 -24.63 2.69 11.49
N VAL A 220 -25.31 1.84 10.74
CA VAL A 220 -26.58 1.21 11.11
C VAL A 220 -26.34 -0.29 11.27
N PHE A 221 -26.70 -0.83 12.43
CA PHE A 221 -26.45 -2.22 12.78
C PHE A 221 -27.58 -2.80 13.65
N TYR A 222 -27.61 -4.12 13.76
CA TYR A 222 -28.45 -4.83 14.73
C TYR A 222 -27.60 -5.35 15.89
N ARG A 223 -28.12 -5.20 17.11
CA ARG A 223 -27.63 -5.88 18.31
C ARG A 223 -28.77 -6.69 18.89
N GLY A 224 -28.78 -7.99 18.61
CA GLY A 224 -29.98 -8.81 18.75
C GLY A 224 -31.14 -8.27 17.92
N ALA A 225 -32.34 -8.20 18.48
CA ALA A 225 -33.51 -7.70 17.76
C ALA A 225 -33.53 -6.17 17.53
N GLU A 226 -32.67 -5.42 18.23
CA GLU A 226 -32.70 -3.95 18.24
C GLU A 226 -31.85 -3.37 17.10
N LYS A 227 -32.46 -2.51 16.28
CA LYS A 227 -31.76 -1.72 15.26
C LYS A 227 -31.17 -0.46 15.89
N LYS A 228 -29.86 -0.27 15.75
CA LYS A 228 -29.11 0.86 16.30
C LYS A 228 -28.43 1.66 15.19
N THR A 229 -28.21 2.93 15.49
CA THR A 229 -27.47 3.85 14.63
C THR A 229 -26.46 4.60 15.48
N VAL A 230 -25.22 4.66 15.03
CA VAL A 230 -24.13 5.42 15.67
C VAL A 230 -23.40 6.26 14.63
N ASN A 231 -22.85 7.40 15.08
CA ASN A 231 -21.89 8.15 14.29
C ASN A 231 -20.49 7.66 14.64
N MET A 232 -19.77 7.17 13.63
CA MET A 232 -18.43 6.63 13.79
C MET A 232 -17.44 7.47 13.00
N GLU A 233 -16.40 7.95 13.69
CA GLU A 233 -15.23 8.54 13.03
C GLU A 233 -14.37 7.42 12.44
N LEU A 234 -14.16 7.44 11.13
CA LEU A 234 -13.30 6.49 10.43
C LEU A 234 -11.85 6.70 10.88
N SER A 235 -11.17 5.64 11.31
CA SER A 235 -9.75 5.72 11.64
C SER A 235 -8.92 5.94 10.37
N LYS A 236 -7.77 6.60 10.53
CA LYS A 236 -6.70 6.60 9.53
C LYS A 236 -5.90 5.30 9.62
N ARG A 237 -5.18 4.96 8.55
CA ARG A 237 -4.21 3.86 8.62
C ARG A 237 -3.09 4.26 9.60
N PRO A 238 -2.74 3.42 10.60
CA PRO A 238 -1.55 3.65 11.40
C PRO A 238 -0.32 3.68 10.48
N MET A 239 0.47 4.75 10.58
CA MET A 239 1.71 4.91 9.82
C MET A 239 2.87 4.89 10.82
N PRO A 240 3.90 4.04 10.63
CA PRO A 240 5.13 4.14 11.41
C PRO A 240 5.79 5.49 11.14
N ASP A 241 6.48 6.03 12.16
CA ASP A 241 7.35 7.18 11.99
C ASP A 241 8.63 6.75 11.27
N VAL A 242 8.86 7.29 10.07
CA VAL A 242 10.02 6.98 9.24
C VAL A 242 11.05 8.09 9.42
N PRO A 243 12.17 7.86 10.14
CA PRO A 243 13.19 8.88 10.30
C PRO A 243 13.90 9.14 8.98
N PHE A 244 14.07 10.40 8.58
CA PHE A 244 14.90 10.81 7.44
C PHE A 244 16.40 10.82 7.77
N ASP A 245 16.84 9.74 8.41
CA ASP A 245 18.23 9.43 8.75
C ASP A 245 18.42 7.91 8.51
N PRO A 246 19.18 7.52 7.47
CA PRO A 246 19.44 6.11 7.14
C PRO A 246 19.91 5.25 8.30
N VAL A 247 20.76 5.80 9.19
CA VAL A 247 21.32 5.06 10.32
C VAL A 247 20.26 4.85 11.40
N GLN A 248 19.44 5.88 11.67
CA GLN A 248 18.31 5.73 12.60
C GLN A 248 17.23 4.81 12.05
N LEU A 249 16.94 4.86 10.75
CA LEU A 249 15.99 3.95 10.11
C LEU A 249 16.44 2.49 10.26
N ALA A 250 17.71 2.19 9.96
CA ALA A 250 18.27 0.84 10.13
C ALA A 250 18.21 0.38 11.60
N LYS A 251 18.52 1.27 12.54
CA LYS A 251 18.44 0.99 13.98
C LYS A 251 17.00 0.66 14.40
N GLN A 252 16.03 1.48 14.02
CA GLN A 252 14.62 1.28 14.35
C GLN A 252 14.07 0.00 13.73
N ALA A 253 14.45 -0.30 12.48
CA ALA A 253 14.11 -1.56 11.83
C ALA A 253 14.67 -2.77 12.60
N ARG A 254 15.92 -2.71 13.04
CA ARG A 254 16.54 -3.77 13.87
C ARG A 254 15.79 -3.96 15.20
N GLU A 255 15.41 -2.89 15.88
CA GLU A 255 14.65 -2.94 17.14
C GLU A 255 13.28 -3.63 16.98
N LEU A 256 12.65 -3.51 15.81
CA LEU A 256 11.37 -4.15 15.49
C LEU A 256 11.52 -5.60 15.02
N ILE A 257 12.53 -5.89 14.19
CA ILE A 257 12.70 -7.19 13.54
C ILE A 257 13.40 -8.22 14.44
N GLU A 258 14.33 -7.79 15.30
CA GLU A 258 15.10 -8.69 16.16
C GLU A 258 14.21 -9.58 17.07
N PRO A 259 13.18 -9.04 17.76
CA PRO A 259 12.27 -9.88 18.55
C PRO A 259 11.49 -10.89 17.70
N ALA A 260 11.06 -10.51 16.50
CA ALA A 260 10.32 -11.39 15.59
C ALA A 260 11.20 -12.55 15.08
N LEU A 261 12.46 -12.26 14.74
CA LEU A 261 13.44 -13.30 14.39
C LEU A 261 13.71 -14.24 15.56
N ALA A 262 13.91 -13.70 16.77
CA ALA A 262 14.13 -14.52 17.96
C ALA A 262 12.93 -15.43 18.28
N GLU A 263 11.69 -14.97 18.08
CA GLU A 263 10.50 -15.82 18.22
C GLU A 263 10.45 -16.91 17.15
N LEU A 264 10.75 -16.58 15.89
CA LEU A 264 10.80 -17.55 14.81
C LEU A 264 11.86 -18.63 15.08
N GLU A 265 13.06 -18.25 15.51
CA GLU A 265 14.16 -19.16 15.83
C GLU A 265 13.78 -20.14 16.95
N LYS A 266 13.10 -19.65 17.99
CA LYS A 266 12.60 -20.49 19.10
C LYS A 266 11.64 -21.59 18.63
N CYS A 267 10.94 -21.40 17.51
CA CYS A 267 10.02 -22.42 17.00
C CYS A 267 10.73 -23.74 16.66
N PHE A 268 12.02 -23.69 16.32
CA PHE A 268 12.82 -24.85 15.94
C PHE A 268 13.47 -25.57 17.14
N GLU A 269 13.34 -25.04 18.37
CA GLU A 269 13.90 -25.69 19.56
C GLU A 269 13.26 -27.08 19.78
N GLY A 270 14.11 -28.11 19.90
CA GLY A 270 13.67 -29.49 20.09
C GLY A 270 13.15 -30.19 18.83
N TYR A 271 13.45 -29.68 17.64
CA TYR A 271 13.22 -30.35 16.36
C TYR A 271 14.55 -30.75 15.69
N THR A 272 14.53 -31.84 14.92
CA THR A 272 15.68 -32.24 14.09
C THR A 272 15.62 -31.61 12.70
N ASP A 273 16.76 -31.63 11.99
CA ASP A 273 16.83 -31.15 10.60
C ASP A 273 15.84 -31.91 9.69
N GLU A 274 15.70 -33.22 9.87
CA GLU A 274 14.75 -34.04 9.10
C GLU A 274 13.30 -33.62 9.36
N GLN A 275 12.94 -33.35 10.62
CA GLN A 275 11.60 -32.89 10.97
C GLN A 275 11.30 -31.51 10.36
N ALA A 276 12.27 -30.59 10.38
CA ALA A 276 12.10 -29.27 9.80
C ALA A 276 12.00 -29.26 8.27
N MET A 277 12.53 -30.31 7.60
CA MET A 277 12.41 -30.53 6.15
C MET A 277 11.12 -31.26 5.76
N GLN A 278 10.42 -31.88 6.70
CA GLN A 278 9.21 -32.64 6.40
C GLN A 278 8.05 -31.68 6.06
N ARG A 279 7.42 -31.91 4.92
CA ARG A 279 6.18 -31.21 4.55
C ARG A 279 4.98 -31.82 5.28
N PRO A 280 4.05 -31.00 5.80
CA PRO A 280 2.80 -31.49 6.37
C PRO A 280 1.87 -32.11 5.31
N ASP A 281 1.82 -31.52 4.11
CA ASP A 281 1.10 -32.01 2.92
C ASP A 281 1.98 -31.76 1.68
N PRO A 282 1.93 -32.59 0.62
CA PRO A 282 2.72 -32.37 -0.61
C PRO A 282 2.55 -30.98 -1.26
N ARG A 283 1.43 -30.30 -1.01
CA ARG A 283 1.12 -28.95 -1.53
C ARG A 283 1.51 -27.82 -0.58
N GLU A 284 1.92 -28.14 0.64
CA GLU A 284 2.36 -27.17 1.65
C GLU A 284 3.89 -27.15 1.75
N TRP A 285 4.44 -26.05 2.25
CA TRP A 285 5.86 -25.94 2.50
C TRP A 285 6.25 -26.56 3.84
N SER A 286 7.45 -27.11 3.90
CA SER A 286 8.10 -27.47 5.16
C SER A 286 8.50 -26.22 5.96
N ALA A 287 8.86 -26.39 7.22
CA ALA A 287 9.33 -25.30 8.05
C ALA A 287 10.57 -24.60 7.45
N LEU A 288 11.53 -25.35 6.89
CA LEU A 288 12.71 -24.77 6.24
C LEU A 288 12.38 -24.09 4.90
N GLU A 289 11.37 -24.57 4.17
CA GLU A 289 10.91 -23.90 2.94
C GLU A 289 10.20 -22.57 3.23
N ILE A 290 9.50 -22.46 4.36
CA ILE A 290 8.96 -21.19 4.84
C ILE A 290 10.09 -20.22 5.22
N VAL A 291 11.15 -20.69 5.89
CA VAL A 291 12.35 -19.87 6.15
C VAL A 291 13.03 -19.44 4.84
N ALA A 292 13.07 -20.31 3.82
CA ALA A 292 13.59 -19.95 2.51
C ALA A 292 12.77 -18.84 1.83
N HIS A 293 11.44 -18.87 1.96
CA HIS A 293 10.58 -17.78 1.50
C HIS A 293 10.92 -16.44 2.18
N LEU A 294 11.17 -16.45 3.49
CA LEU A 294 11.59 -15.24 4.21
C LEU A 294 12.94 -14.71 3.71
N VAL A 295 13.92 -15.60 3.47
CA VAL A 295 15.21 -15.25 2.84
C VAL A 295 14.99 -14.56 1.49
N HIS A 296 14.06 -15.05 0.66
CA HIS A 296 13.75 -14.44 -0.63
C HIS A 296 13.10 -13.06 -0.48
N GLY A 297 12.27 -12.86 0.54
CA GLY A 297 11.72 -11.56 0.88
C GLY A 297 12.80 -10.52 1.19
N GLU A 298 13.82 -10.89 1.98
CA GLU A 298 14.92 -9.96 2.29
C GLU A 298 15.79 -9.65 1.07
N ARG A 299 16.04 -10.64 0.21
CA ARG A 299 16.72 -10.42 -1.08
C ARG A 299 15.90 -9.52 -2.01
N PHE A 300 14.57 -9.63 -1.96
CA PHE A 300 13.71 -8.70 -2.67
C PHE A 300 13.84 -7.29 -2.09
N ASN A 301 13.89 -7.12 -0.76
CA ASN A 301 14.04 -5.81 -0.11
C ASN A 301 15.32 -5.09 -0.54
N THR A 302 16.46 -5.79 -0.62
CA THR A 302 17.72 -5.19 -1.11
C THR A 302 17.62 -4.79 -2.58
N HIS A 303 17.06 -5.65 -3.44
CA HIS A 303 16.85 -5.32 -4.85
C HIS A 303 15.88 -4.15 -5.04
N TYR A 304 14.80 -4.13 -4.26
CA TYR A 304 13.81 -3.06 -4.26
C TYR A 304 14.47 -1.72 -3.89
N LEU A 305 15.21 -1.64 -2.78
CA LEU A 305 15.94 -0.43 -2.40
C LEU A 305 16.88 0.04 -3.51
N ALA A 306 17.67 -0.86 -4.10
CA ALA A 306 18.56 -0.52 -5.21
C ALA A 306 17.80 0.07 -6.40
N SER A 307 16.66 -0.54 -6.78
CA SER A 307 15.83 -0.07 -7.89
C SER A 307 15.21 1.31 -7.62
N LEU A 308 14.88 1.63 -6.36
CA LEU A 308 14.39 2.96 -5.99
C LEU A 308 15.49 4.02 -6.08
N ILE A 309 16.68 3.71 -5.58
CA ILE A 309 17.85 4.59 -5.65
C ILE A 309 18.20 4.89 -7.11
N ASP A 310 18.22 3.87 -7.95
CA ASP A 310 18.50 4.01 -9.39
C ASP A 310 17.34 4.67 -10.16
N GLY A 311 16.13 4.62 -9.61
CA GLY A 311 14.93 5.24 -10.18
C GLY A 311 14.21 4.38 -11.23
N TYR A 312 14.57 3.10 -11.35
CA TYR A 312 13.99 2.11 -12.28
C TYR A 312 13.35 0.96 -11.53
N GLU A 313 12.33 1.28 -10.72
CA GLU A 313 11.57 0.28 -9.99
C GLU A 313 10.87 -0.71 -10.93
N LEU A 314 11.00 -2.00 -10.61
CA LEU A 314 10.36 -3.08 -11.37
C LEU A 314 8.82 -3.01 -11.24
N ILE A 315 8.14 -3.36 -12.33
CA ILE A 315 6.68 -3.52 -12.36
C ILE A 315 6.39 -4.94 -12.83
N THR A 316 5.61 -5.65 -12.03
CA THR A 316 5.27 -7.07 -12.24
C THR A 316 3.80 -7.28 -11.92
N ASP A 317 3.19 -8.31 -12.54
CA ASP A 317 1.80 -8.70 -12.30
C ASP A 317 1.60 -9.39 -10.93
N GLY A 318 2.68 -9.58 -10.17
CA GLY A 318 2.69 -10.19 -8.84
C GLY A 318 4.09 -10.26 -8.24
N PHE A 319 4.20 -10.76 -7.01
CA PHE A 319 5.48 -10.81 -6.28
C PHE A 319 6.47 -11.86 -6.79
N GLY A 320 5.99 -12.99 -7.33
CA GLY A 320 6.86 -14.04 -7.88
C GLY A 320 7.70 -14.82 -6.86
N THR A 321 7.48 -14.66 -5.55
CA THR A 321 8.29 -15.26 -4.46
C THR A 321 7.75 -16.56 -3.87
N ASN A 322 6.69 -17.13 -4.46
CA ASN A 322 6.01 -18.34 -3.96
C ASN A 322 6.27 -19.56 -4.85
N ILE A 323 7.43 -19.62 -5.49
CA ILE A 323 7.82 -20.73 -6.36
C ILE A 323 8.47 -21.83 -5.53
N THR A 324 7.78 -22.96 -5.32
CA THR A 324 8.27 -24.07 -4.49
C THR A 324 9.66 -24.55 -4.89
N ALA A 325 9.96 -24.65 -6.19
CA ALA A 325 11.29 -25.04 -6.67
C ALA A 325 12.41 -24.06 -6.25
N GLN A 326 12.11 -22.77 -6.07
CA GLN A 326 13.06 -21.76 -5.59
C GLN A 326 13.33 -21.93 -4.08
N ALA A 327 12.28 -22.21 -3.30
CA ALA A 327 12.39 -22.54 -1.88
C ALA A 327 13.20 -23.83 -1.68
N GLU A 328 12.85 -24.90 -2.40
CA GLU A 328 13.59 -26.17 -2.41
C GLU A 328 15.07 -25.98 -2.77
N ALA A 329 15.37 -25.19 -3.80
CA ALA A 329 16.75 -24.90 -4.20
C ALA A 329 17.55 -24.24 -3.08
N THR A 330 16.92 -23.33 -2.32
CA THR A 330 17.54 -22.62 -1.19
C THR A 330 17.77 -23.54 0.00
N VAL A 331 16.80 -24.41 0.33
CA VAL A 331 16.96 -25.44 1.37
C VAL A 331 18.03 -26.46 0.97
N LYS A 332 18.09 -26.86 -0.30
CA LYS A 332 19.08 -27.83 -0.79
C LYS A 332 20.52 -27.36 -0.61
N VAL A 333 20.79 -26.06 -0.75
CA VAL A 333 22.13 -25.48 -0.52
C VAL A 333 22.38 -25.09 0.94
N ASN A 334 21.33 -25.06 1.77
CA ASN A 334 21.40 -24.82 3.22
C ASN A 334 20.67 -25.94 3.99
N PRO A 335 21.15 -27.21 3.95
CA PRO A 335 20.36 -28.37 4.35
C PRO A 335 20.34 -28.62 5.87
N SER A 336 20.09 -27.58 6.68
CA SER A 336 19.83 -27.72 8.12
C SER A 336 19.13 -26.48 8.69
N ILE A 337 18.51 -26.64 9.86
CA ILE A 337 17.94 -25.56 10.65
C ILE A 337 18.99 -24.46 10.87
N LYS A 338 20.20 -24.86 11.31
CA LYS A 338 21.30 -23.92 11.58
C LYS A 338 21.68 -23.12 10.34
N LEU A 339 21.83 -23.77 9.18
CA LEU A 339 22.24 -23.09 7.94
C LEU A 339 21.14 -22.17 7.43
N MET A 340 19.87 -22.61 7.44
CA MET A 340 18.73 -21.78 7.01
C MET A 340 18.53 -20.55 7.89
N LEU A 341 18.56 -20.70 9.21
CA LEU A 341 18.43 -19.56 10.13
C LEU A 341 19.62 -18.60 10.00
N THR A 342 20.84 -19.12 9.79
CA THR A 342 22.01 -18.29 9.50
C THR A 342 21.84 -17.50 8.20
N GLU A 343 21.30 -18.12 7.15
CA GLU A 343 21.06 -17.45 5.87
C GLU A 343 20.00 -16.35 5.99
N LEU A 344 18.92 -16.60 6.74
CA LEU A 344 17.91 -15.58 7.04
C LEU A 344 18.54 -14.39 7.78
N ARG A 345 19.30 -14.65 8.85
CA ARG A 345 20.02 -13.62 9.61
C ARG A 345 20.94 -12.79 8.73
N ARG A 346 21.71 -13.43 7.86
CA ARG A 346 22.62 -12.72 6.94
C ARG A 346 21.87 -11.84 5.95
N SER A 347 20.74 -12.31 5.43
CA SER A 347 19.91 -11.54 4.50
C SER A 347 19.30 -10.31 5.18
N VAL A 348 18.79 -10.46 6.41
CA VAL A 348 18.28 -9.34 7.21
C VAL A 348 19.39 -8.33 7.55
N GLU A 349 20.57 -8.79 7.98
CA GLU A 349 21.69 -7.88 8.27
C GLU A 349 22.19 -7.14 7.03
N GLU A 350 22.12 -7.75 5.85
CA GLU A 350 22.41 -7.06 4.58
C GLU A 350 21.41 -5.94 4.31
N VAL A 351 20.11 -6.15 4.56
CA VAL A 351 19.08 -5.10 4.45
C VAL A 351 19.39 -3.94 5.40
N PHE A 352 19.76 -4.21 6.66
CA PHE A 352 20.13 -3.15 7.60
C PHE A 352 21.40 -2.41 7.19
N ALA A 353 22.43 -3.13 6.77
CA ALA A 353 23.68 -2.53 6.30
C ALA A 353 23.43 -1.64 5.07
N PHE A 354 22.67 -2.13 4.09
CA PHE A 354 22.36 -1.34 2.91
C PHE A 354 21.47 -0.13 3.24
N THR A 355 20.51 -0.29 4.15
CA THR A 355 19.68 0.82 4.65
C THR A 355 20.54 1.91 5.28
N ALA A 356 21.53 1.57 6.12
CA ALA A 356 22.42 2.54 6.74
C ALA A 356 23.37 3.24 5.74
N LEU A 357 23.53 2.65 4.55
CA LEU A 357 24.36 3.18 3.46
C LEU A 357 23.56 3.95 2.40
N ILE A 358 22.26 4.17 2.62
CA ILE A 358 21.43 4.97 1.71
C ILE A 358 22.08 6.35 1.52
N PRO A 359 22.28 6.79 0.27
CA PRO A 359 23.04 8.01 0.02
C PRO A 359 22.19 9.27 0.29
N PRO A 360 22.80 10.39 0.74
CA PRO A 360 22.06 11.60 1.14
C PRO A 360 21.15 12.18 0.04
N GLU A 361 21.55 12.07 -1.23
CA GLU A 361 20.75 12.52 -2.35
C GLU A 361 19.44 11.74 -2.51
N PHE A 362 19.42 10.45 -2.13
CA PHE A 362 18.21 9.64 -2.12
C PHE A 362 17.33 9.94 -0.89
N VAL A 363 17.92 10.24 0.26
CA VAL A 363 17.17 10.71 1.44
C VAL A 363 16.35 11.97 1.11
N ALA A 364 16.89 12.86 0.26
CA ALA A 364 16.18 14.04 -0.20
C ALA A 364 14.99 13.71 -1.13
N ASN A 365 14.95 12.52 -1.77
CA ASN A 365 13.79 12.02 -2.50
C ASN A 365 12.77 11.42 -1.52
N LYS A 366 12.03 12.31 -0.86
CA LYS A 366 11.21 11.94 0.30
C LYS A 366 10.16 10.87 0.02
N GLY A 367 9.52 10.91 -1.15
CA GLY A 367 8.51 9.92 -1.56
C GLY A 367 9.10 8.50 -1.59
N SER A 368 10.16 8.30 -2.37
CA SER A 368 10.79 6.98 -2.51
C SER A 368 11.44 6.51 -1.21
N TYR A 369 12.11 7.42 -0.48
CA TYR A 369 12.73 7.10 0.80
C TYR A 369 11.69 6.67 1.85
N HIS A 370 10.64 7.47 2.04
CA HIS A 370 9.58 7.17 3.00
C HIS A 370 8.86 5.87 2.63
N ARG A 371 8.60 5.62 1.34
CA ARG A 371 7.94 4.38 0.90
C ARG A 371 8.77 3.14 1.21
N TYR A 372 10.10 3.21 1.08
CA TYR A 372 11.00 2.14 1.52
C TYR A 372 10.95 1.95 3.04
N GLY A 373 11.18 3.03 3.81
CA GLY A 373 11.20 2.96 5.27
C GLY A 373 9.86 2.51 5.87
N PHE A 374 8.75 2.95 5.31
CA PHE A 374 7.40 2.51 5.68
C PHE A 374 7.27 1.00 5.59
N ASN A 375 7.70 0.38 4.48
CA ASN A 375 7.63 -1.07 4.30
C ASN A 375 8.57 -1.81 5.26
N LEU A 376 9.80 -1.30 5.44
CA LEU A 376 10.80 -1.91 6.32
C LEU A 376 10.36 -1.96 7.79
N LEU A 377 9.59 -0.97 8.24
CA LEU A 377 9.13 -0.84 9.63
C LEU A 377 7.82 -1.62 9.93
N GLN A 378 7.45 -2.62 9.11
CA GLN A 378 6.23 -3.42 9.27
C GLN A 378 6.51 -4.95 9.26
N PRO A 379 7.35 -5.49 10.16
CA PRO A 379 7.75 -6.90 10.11
C PRO A 379 6.62 -7.90 10.38
N ASP A 380 5.59 -7.50 11.13
CA ASP A 380 4.47 -8.37 11.50
C ASP A 380 3.65 -8.84 10.28
N LEU A 381 3.65 -8.05 9.20
CA LEU A 381 2.96 -8.40 7.96
C LEU A 381 3.66 -9.51 7.17
N HIS A 382 4.90 -9.87 7.53
CA HIS A 382 5.67 -10.92 6.84
C HIS A 382 6.24 -11.96 7.81
N ILE A 383 7.26 -11.61 8.60
CA ILE A 383 7.89 -12.57 9.53
C ILE A 383 6.87 -13.08 10.54
N GLY A 384 6.14 -12.17 11.19
CA GLY A 384 5.12 -12.53 12.18
C GLY A 384 4.00 -13.41 11.59
N ALA A 385 3.55 -13.10 10.37
CA ALA A 385 2.56 -13.88 9.65
C ALA A 385 3.01 -15.32 9.35
N HIS A 386 4.30 -15.52 9.03
CA HIS A 386 4.84 -16.85 8.74
C HIS A 386 5.31 -17.63 9.98
N THR A 387 5.53 -16.98 11.12
CA THR A 387 5.89 -17.67 12.37
C THR A 387 4.84 -18.71 12.77
N GLN A 388 3.55 -18.40 12.63
CA GLN A 388 2.50 -19.38 12.94
C GLN A 388 2.51 -20.55 11.95
N GLN A 389 2.73 -20.28 10.66
CA GLN A 389 2.85 -21.32 9.63
C GLN A 389 4.02 -22.28 9.92
N ILE A 390 5.15 -21.76 10.39
CA ILE A 390 6.30 -22.56 10.83
C ILE A 390 5.92 -23.46 12.01
N LYS A 391 5.25 -22.90 13.03
CA LYS A 391 4.78 -23.67 14.20
C LYS A 391 3.88 -24.83 13.79
N ASP A 392 2.95 -24.58 12.87
CA ASP A 392 2.00 -25.58 12.39
C ASP A 392 2.69 -26.69 11.58
N ALA A 393 3.61 -26.33 10.67
CA ALA A 393 4.39 -27.29 9.88
C ALA A 393 5.26 -28.19 10.78
N LEU A 394 5.95 -27.61 11.76
CA LEU A 394 6.76 -28.37 12.72
C LEU A 394 5.92 -29.29 13.60
N ALA A 395 4.76 -28.82 14.08
CA ALA A 395 3.85 -29.64 14.88
C ALA A 395 3.30 -30.85 14.11
N ALA A 396 3.10 -30.72 12.79
CA ALA A 396 2.69 -31.82 11.93
C ALA A 396 3.81 -32.87 11.74
N ALA A 397 5.09 -32.45 11.66
CA ALA A 397 6.24 -33.34 11.51
C ALA A 397 6.58 -34.16 12.78
N LYS A 398 6.04 -33.78 13.94
CA LYS A 398 6.16 -34.55 15.20
C LYS A 398 5.19 -35.72 15.31
N ARG A 399 4.15 -35.74 14.48
CA ARG A 399 3.14 -36.82 14.43
C ARG A 399 3.62 -37.93 13.51
#